data_AF-A0A7Y5W8U4-F1
#
_entry.id   AF-A0A7Y5W8U4-F1
#
_cell.length_a   1.000
_cell.length_b   1.000
_cell.length_c   1.000
_cell.angle_alpha   90.00
_cell.angle_beta   90.00
_cell.angle_gamma   90.00
#
_symmetry.space_group_name_H-M   'P 1'
#
loop_
_entity.id
_entity.type
_entity.pdbx_description
1 polymer ?
#
loop_
_entity_poly.entity_id
_entity_poly.type
_entity_poly.pdbx_seq_one_letter_code
_entity_poly.pdbx_strand_id
1 'polypeptide(L)' 'MDKATEYLTARELAKRLRVSPETVRAWARRGCIPTLRLSRKAVRYNLEVVLAALSTKPGNGGAK' A
#
# COMPACT_ATOMS: atom_id res chain seq x y z
N MET A 1 6.91 20.72 -9.95
CA MET A 1 5.85 19.81 -9.48
C MET A 1 6.47 18.80 -8.56
N ASP A 2 6.48 19.14 -7.30
CA ASP A 2 7.23 18.51 -6.22
C ASP A 2 6.55 17.17 -5.89
N LYS A 3 7.07 16.09 -6.47
CA LYS A 3 6.72 14.73 -6.04
C LYS A 3 7.37 14.49 -4.68
N ALA A 4 6.81 15.12 -3.65
CA ALA A 4 7.03 14.66 -2.29
C ALA A 4 6.51 13.22 -2.28
N THR A 5 7.42 12.26 -2.12
CA THR A 5 7.04 10.87 -1.89
C THR A 5 6.24 10.82 -0.60
N GLU A 6 4.91 10.83 -0.74
CA GLU A 6 3.96 10.83 0.36
C GLU A 6 3.97 9.43 0.98
N TYR A 7 4.70 9.29 2.08
CA TYR A 7 4.72 8.08 2.88
C TYR A 7 3.52 8.07 3.82
N LEU A 8 2.46 7.38 3.39
CA LEU A 8 1.19 7.36 4.08
C LEU A 8 1.11 6.17 5.05
N THR A 9 0.35 6.33 6.12
CA THR A 9 -0.04 5.20 6.98
C THR A 9 -1.16 4.40 6.33
N ALA A 10 -1.45 3.19 6.82
CA ALA A 10 -2.53 2.36 6.28
C ALA A 10 -3.90 3.08 6.30
N ARG A 11 -4.18 3.91 7.33
CA ARG A 11 -5.42 4.69 7.44
C ARG A 11 -5.47 5.81 6.41
N GLU A 12 -4.34 6.45 6.14
CA GLU A 12 -4.30 7.57 5.22
C GLU A 12 -4.32 7.11 3.76
N LEU A 13 -3.58 6.04 3.46
CA LEU A 13 -3.68 5.34 2.18
C LEU A 13 -5.13 4.90 1.90
N ALA A 14 -5.80 4.34 2.91
CA ALA A 14 -7.21 3.93 2.82
C ALA A 14 -8.13 5.12 2.50
N LYS A 15 -7.95 6.26 3.19
CA LYS A 15 -8.72 7.48 2.93
C LYS A 15 -8.50 8.02 1.51
N ARG A 16 -7.27 7.95 1.00
CA ARG A 16 -6.93 8.41 -0.36
C ARG A 16 -7.51 7.52 -1.46
N LEU A 17 -7.42 6.21 -1.27
CA LEU A 17 -7.98 5.20 -2.18
C LEU A 17 -9.49 4.99 -1.99
N ARG A 18 -10.12 5.66 -1.02
CA ARG A 18 -11.53 5.47 -0.61
C ARG A 18 -11.87 4.01 -0.31
N VAL A 19 -10.95 3.30 0.34
CA VAL A 19 -11.15 1.93 0.82
C VAL A 19 -11.10 1.89 2.35
N SER A 20 -11.51 0.77 2.94
CA SER A 20 -11.35 0.54 4.38
C SER A 20 -9.89 0.25 4.74
N PRO A 21 -9.40 0.70 5.92
CA PRO A 21 -8.05 0.40 6.38
C PRO A 21 -7.80 -1.11 6.55
N GLU A 22 -8.86 -1.89 6.74
CA GLU A 22 -8.82 -3.34 6.79
C GLU A 22 -8.46 -3.94 5.43
N THR A 23 -8.99 -3.39 4.35
CA THR A 23 -8.64 -3.78 2.97
C THR A 23 -7.16 -3.52 2.69
N VAL A 24 -6.63 -2.38 3.14
CA VAL A 24 -5.20 -2.06 3.02
C VAL A 24 -4.35 -3.07 3.81
N ARG A 25 -4.74 -3.43 5.04
CA ARG A 25 -4.05 -4.47 5.81
C ARG A 25 -4.15 -5.84 5.14
N ALA A 26 -5.29 -6.17 4.54
CA ALA A 26 -5.47 -7.42 3.80
C ALA A 26 -4.56 -7.47 2.57
N TRP A 27 -4.44 -6.37 1.82
CA TRP A 27 -3.50 -6.25 0.72
C TRP A 27 -2.04 -6.36 1.17
N ALA A 28 -1.68 -5.74 2.31
CA ALA A 28 -0.35 -5.88 2.89
C ALA A 28 -0.05 -7.34 3.29
N ARG A 29 -1.01 -8.02 3.93
CA ARG A 29 -0.89 -9.45 4.30
C ARG A 29 -0.76 -10.35 3.08
N ARG A 30 -1.48 -10.03 2.00
CA ARG A 30 -1.42 -10.76 0.72
C ARG A 30 -0.19 -10.41 -0.12
N GLY A 31 0.64 -9.43 0.27
CA GLY A 31 1.74 -8.94 -0.56
C GLY A 31 1.27 -8.30 -1.87
N CYS A 32 0.03 -7.79 -1.92
CA CYS A 32 -0.50 -7.06 -3.07
C CYS A 32 0.05 -5.64 -3.15
N ILE A 33 0.37 -5.04 -1.99
CA ILE A 33 0.92 -3.69 -1.91
C ILE A 33 2.30 -3.71 -1.26
N PRO A 34 3.25 -2.93 -1.78
CA PRO A 34 4.58 -2.80 -1.19
C PRO A 34 4.48 -2.08 0.15
N THR A 35 4.99 -2.72 1.19
CA THR A 35 5.07 -2.15 2.54
C THR A 35 6.51 -1.76 2.83
N LEU A 36 6.76 -0.47 3.06
CA LEU A 36 8.07 0.03 3.41
C LEU A 36 8.22 0.01 4.93
N ARG A 37 8.99 -0.93 5.45
CA ARG A 37 9.35 -0.96 6.87
C ARG A 37 10.49 0.02 7.11
N LEU A 38 10.15 1.23 7.56
CA LEU A 38 11.13 2.27 7.88
C LEU A 38 11.76 2.06 9.26
N SER A 39 11.08 1.36 10.17
CA SER A 39 11.58 1.01 11.51
C SER A 39 10.86 -0.21 12.08
N ARG A 40 11.39 -0.82 13.17
CA ARG A 40 10.79 -2.00 13.83
C ARG A 40 9.28 -1.90 14.09
N LYS A 41 8.76 -0.68 14.30
CA LYS A 41 7.35 -0.42 14.65
C LYS A 41 6.61 0.48 13.65
N ALA A 42 7.29 0.96 12.60
CA ALA A 42 6.73 1.90 11.63
C ALA A 42 6.77 1.33 10.21
N VAL A 43 5.58 0.94 9.73
CA VAL A 43 5.36 0.55 8.33
C VAL A 43 4.71 1.73 7.62
N ARG A 44 5.30 2.16 6.51
CA ARG A 44 4.75 3.20 5.64
C ARG A 44 4.44 2.64 4.26
N TYR A 45 3.50 3.29 3.59
CA TYR A 45 3.08 2.94 2.26
C TYR A 45 3.38 4.13 1.35
N ASN A 46 4.11 3.86 0.28
CA ASN A 46 4.37 4.89 -0.71
C ASN A 46 3.21 4.90 -1.71
N LEU A 47 2.47 6.01 -1.82
CA LEU A 47 1.29 6.12 -2.68
C LEU A 47 1.60 5.76 -4.13
N GLU A 48 2.68 6.30 -4.70
CA GLU A 48 3.08 6.07 -6.10
C GLU A 48 3.41 4.60 -6.36
N VAL A 49 4.16 3.96 -5.47
CA VAL A 49 4.54 2.55 -5.61
C VAL A 49 3.35 1.64 -5.39
N VAL A 50 2.46 1.97 -4.45
CA VAL A 50 1.21 1.23 -4.24
C VAL A 50 0.30 1.34 -5.46
N LEU A 51 0.14 2.54 -6.02
CA LEU A 51 -0.67 2.75 -7.22
C LEU A 51 -0.09 2.01 -8.42
N ALA A 52 1.24 2.06 -8.62
CA ALA A 52 1.93 1.30 -9.65
C ALA A 52 1.77 -0.22 -9.45
N ALA A 53 1.90 -0.70 -8.20
CA ALA A 53 1.69 -2.11 -7.86
C ALA A 53 0.25 -2.58 -8.09
N LEU A 54 -0.74 -1.74 -7.81
CA LEU A 54 -2.15 -2.01 -8.10
C LEU A 54 -2.44 -1.97 -9.60
N SER A 55 -1.78 -1.08 -10.36
CA SER A 55 -1.96 -0.97 -11.82
C SER A 55 -1.26 -2.09 -12.59
N THR A 56 -0.14 -2.62 -12.08
CA THR A 56 0.62 -3.71 -12.74
C THR A 56 0.09 -5.10 -12.40
N LYS A 57 -0.74 -5.25 -11.35
CA LYS A 57 -1.42 -6.50 -11.03
C LYS A 57 -2.87 -6.49 -11.52
N PRO A 58 -3.16 -6.83 -12.79
CA PRO A 58 -4.50 -7.26 -13.18
C PRO A 58 -4.72 -8.70 -12.68
N GLY A 59 -5.05 -8.84 -11.39
CA GLY A 59 -5.56 -10.08 -10.83
C GLY A 59 -4.56 -11.22 -10.56
N ASN A 60 -4.89 -11.96 -9.50
CA ASN A 60 -4.53 -13.36 -9.26
C ASN A 60 -3.22 -13.72 -8.52
N GLY A 61 -3.36 -14.77 -7.69
CA GLY A 61 -2.29 -15.67 -7.28
C GLY A 61 -1.55 -15.34 -5.98
N GLY A 62 -1.90 -16.01 -4.87
CA GLY A 62 -1.16 -15.87 -3.62
C GLY A 62 -1.59 -16.81 -2.49
N ALA A 63 -1.78 -18.10 -2.78
CA ALA A 63 -1.59 -19.17 -1.82
C ALA A 63 -1.30 -20.48 -2.58
N LYS A 64 -0.04 -20.71 -2.92
CA LYS A 64 0.59 -22.02 -2.74
C LYS A 64 2.06 -21.81 -2.41
#